data_AF-A0A839XR75-F1
#
_entry.id   AF-A0A839XR75-F1
#
_cell.length_a   1.000
_cell.length_b   1.000
_cell.length_c   1.000
_cell.angle_alpha   90.00
_cell.angle_beta   90.00
_cell.angle_gamma   90.00
#
_symmetry.space_group_name_H-M   'P 1'
#
loop_
_entity.id
_entity.type
_entity.pdbx_description
1 polymer ?
#
loop_
_entity_poly.entity_id
_entity_poly.type
_entity_poly.pdbx_seq_one_letter_code
_entity_poly.pdbx_strand_id
1 'polypeptide(L)'
;MQQVHHRSPTLLSKAGAAARHNRAAADQATAETAAIPRPRMVDQLHELTSLETPEVALTRLGVDTDLVVPRYTDEHGHQWLRHGPQEWMPWPEGRPKKRVVQDALVDAALPVAVQHTRLLGDPPSAWSRYGPLASARVLDVGSGRGGLDLDDELGLVTSTGRKDTP
;
A
#
# COMPACT_ATOMS: atom_id res chain seq x y z
N MET A 1 -28.89 -32.99 -33.98
CA MET A 1 -27.82 -33.47 -33.10
C MET A 1 -26.84 -32.32 -32.89
N GLN A 2 -26.84 -31.68 -31.72
CA GLN A 2 -25.88 -30.62 -31.38
C GLN A 2 -24.80 -31.23 -30.47
N GLN A 3 -23.54 -31.18 -30.89
CA GLN A 3 -22.41 -31.56 -30.06
C GLN A 3 -22.18 -30.47 -29.00
N VAL A 4 -22.33 -30.86 -27.74
CA VAL A 4 -21.90 -30.07 -26.58
C VAL A 4 -20.37 -30.19 -26.48
N HIS A 5 -19.66 -29.09 -26.73
CA HIS A 5 -18.23 -29.02 -26.45
C HIS A 5 -18.02 -28.96 -24.93
N HIS A 6 -17.81 -30.11 -24.31
CA HIS A 6 -17.27 -30.20 -22.95
C HIS A 6 -15.83 -29.66 -22.97
N ARG A 7 -15.64 -28.41 -22.55
CA ARG A 7 -14.32 -27.91 -22.18
C ARG A 7 -13.88 -28.66 -20.92
N SER A 8 -12.90 -29.55 -21.06
CA SER A 8 -12.35 -30.33 -19.95
C SER A 8 -11.83 -29.41 -18.83
N PRO A 9 -12.28 -29.56 -17.57
CA PRO A 9 -11.88 -28.73 -16.43
C PRO A 9 -10.40 -28.90 -16.03
N THR A 10 -9.70 -29.88 -16.62
CA THR A 10 -8.35 -30.29 -16.25
C THR A 10 -7.24 -29.34 -16.70
N LEU A 11 -7.41 -28.60 -17.82
CA LEU A 11 -6.36 -27.72 -18.35
C LEU A 11 -6.20 -26.42 -17.52
N LEU A 12 -7.29 -25.86 -17.01
CA LEU A 12 -7.26 -24.72 -16.09
C LEU A 12 -6.56 -25.07 -14.76
N SER A 13 -6.66 -26.33 -14.31
CA SER A 13 -6.03 -26.79 -13.06
C SER A 13 -4.50 -26.91 -13.15
N LYS A 14 -3.97 -27.34 -14.31
CA LYS A 14 -2.52 -27.53 -14.53
C LYS A 14 -1.79 -26.20 -14.71
N ALA A 15 -2.38 -25.26 -15.47
CA ALA A 15 -1.84 -23.91 -15.59
C ALA A 15 -1.82 -23.18 -14.25
N GLY A 16 -2.89 -23.31 -13.44
CA GLY A 16 -2.94 -22.77 -12.09
C GLY A 16 -1.92 -23.40 -11.14
N ALA A 17 -1.68 -24.71 -11.24
CA ALA A 17 -0.67 -25.40 -10.44
C ALA A 17 0.76 -24.97 -10.82
N ALA A 18 1.06 -24.85 -12.11
CA ALA A 18 2.35 -24.35 -12.59
C ALA A 18 2.60 -22.89 -12.16
N ALA A 19 1.58 -22.03 -12.23
CA ALA A 19 1.67 -20.65 -11.76
C ALA A 19 1.97 -20.55 -10.26
N ARG A 20 1.33 -21.38 -9.42
CA ARG A 20 1.63 -21.45 -7.98
C ARG A 20 3.04 -21.94 -7.69
N HIS A 21 3.49 -22.97 -8.39
CA HIS A 21 4.85 -23.50 -8.25
C HIS A 21 5.91 -22.45 -8.64
N ASN A 22 5.72 -21.77 -9.77
CA ASN A 22 6.64 -20.73 -10.23
C ASN A 22 6.69 -19.55 -9.26
N ARG A 23 5.55 -19.16 -8.67
CA ARG A 23 5.50 -18.12 -7.64
C ARG A 23 6.26 -18.55 -6.38
N ALA A 24 6.02 -19.77 -5.89
CA ALA A 24 6.73 -20.30 -4.72
C ALA A 24 8.25 -20.38 -4.94
N ALA A 25 8.69 -20.75 -6.15
CA ALA A 25 10.11 -20.78 -6.50
C ALA A 25 10.72 -19.37 -6.57
N ALA A 26 10.00 -18.39 -7.11
CA ALA A 26 10.44 -16.99 -7.12
C ALA A 26 10.53 -16.42 -5.69
N ASP A 27 9.51 -16.68 -4.87
CA ASP A 27 9.46 -16.28 -3.46
C ASP A 27 10.64 -16.89 -2.67
N GLN A 28 10.96 -18.16 -2.90
CA GLN A 28 12.11 -18.84 -2.29
C GLN A 28 13.44 -18.23 -2.75
N ALA A 29 13.61 -17.99 -4.05
CA ALA A 29 14.83 -17.39 -4.59
C ALA A 29 15.07 -15.98 -4.00
N THR A 30 14.02 -15.16 -3.90
CA THR A 30 14.09 -13.84 -3.26
C THR A 30 14.48 -13.94 -1.79
N ALA A 31 13.89 -14.89 -1.04
CA ALA A 31 14.23 -15.11 0.36
C ALA A 31 15.69 -15.55 0.55
N GLU A 32 16.21 -16.41 -0.33
CA GLU A 32 17.61 -16.86 -0.28
C GLU A 32 18.59 -15.71 -0.57
N THR A 33 18.26 -14.80 -1.48
CA THR A 33 19.08 -13.60 -1.75
C THR A 33 19.01 -12.54 -0.63
N ALA A 34 17.90 -12.48 0.10
CA ALA A 34 17.68 -11.49 1.15
C ALA A 34 18.18 -11.95 2.53
N ALA A 35 18.39 -13.25 2.71
CA ALA A 35 18.83 -13.82 3.97
C ALA A 35 20.32 -13.55 4.22
N ILE A 36 20.67 -13.24 5.47
CA ILE A 36 22.07 -13.28 5.90
C ILE A 36 22.62 -14.71 5.71
N PRO A 37 23.92 -14.87 5.42
CA PRO A 37 24.53 -16.19 5.28
C PRO A 37 24.32 -17.04 6.54
N ARG A 38 24.20 -18.36 6.36
CA ARG A 38 24.03 -19.28 7.51
C ARG A 38 25.26 -19.19 8.42
N PRO A 39 25.13 -19.38 9.74
CA PRO A 39 26.25 -19.18 10.68
C PRO A 39 27.53 -19.94 10.33
N ARG A 40 27.41 -21.15 9.75
CA ARG A 40 28.55 -21.99 9.33
C ARG A 40 29.26 -21.53 8.05
N MET A 41 28.74 -20.51 7.37
CA MET A 41 29.22 -19.98 6.09
C MET A 41 29.84 -18.60 6.23
N VAL A 42 29.97 -18.10 7.47
CA VAL A 42 30.46 -16.75 7.77
C VAL A 42 31.84 -16.90 8.37
N ASP A 43 32.86 -16.66 7.55
CA ASP A 43 34.25 -16.59 8.02
C ASP A 43 34.60 -15.15 8.42
N GLN A 44 33.90 -14.16 7.87
CA GLN A 44 34.15 -12.74 8.13
C GLN A 44 32.83 -11.98 8.40
N LEU A 45 32.78 -11.24 9.52
CA LEU A 45 31.55 -10.56 9.96
C LEU A 45 31.01 -9.51 8.98
N HIS A 46 31.85 -8.93 8.12
CA HIS A 46 31.42 -7.94 7.14
C HIS A 46 30.50 -8.53 6.05
N GLU A 47 30.53 -9.86 5.85
CA GLU A 47 29.66 -10.61 4.93
C GLU A 47 28.20 -10.62 5.41
N LEU A 48 27.95 -10.36 6.70
CA LEU A 48 26.59 -10.28 7.26
C LEU A 48 25.84 -9.00 6.85
N THR A 49 26.58 -7.96 6.43
CA THR A 49 26.02 -6.65 6.09
C THR A 49 26.26 -6.27 4.63
N SER A 50 26.93 -7.14 3.86
CA SER A 50 27.16 -6.92 2.43
C SER A 50 25.86 -7.15 1.68
N LEU A 51 25.18 -6.06 1.33
CA LEU A 51 23.98 -6.10 0.50
C LEU A 51 24.42 -6.04 -0.97
N GLU A 52 24.51 -7.20 -1.63
CA GLU A 52 24.74 -7.25 -3.08
C GLU A 52 23.51 -6.80 -3.89
N THR A 53 22.34 -6.73 -3.25
CA THR A 53 21.09 -6.27 -3.85
C THR A 53 20.67 -4.91 -3.26
N PRO A 54 20.37 -3.90 -4.09
CA PRO A 54 19.91 -2.61 -3.60
C PRO A 54 18.54 -2.75 -2.92
N GLU A 55 18.45 -2.30 -1.67
CA GLU A 55 17.25 -2.10 -0.82
C GLU A 55 15.94 -2.73 -1.33
N VAL A 56 15.93 -4.04 -1.56
CA VAL A 56 14.68 -4.78 -1.57
C VAL A 56 14.26 -4.80 -0.10
N ALA A 57 13.04 -4.39 0.23
CA ALA A 57 12.55 -4.48 1.60
C ALA A 57 12.64 -5.95 2.08
N LEU A 58 13.75 -6.32 2.71
CA LEU A 58 14.23 -7.71 2.91
C LEU A 58 13.33 -8.57 3.81
N THR A 59 12.17 -8.06 4.24
CA THR A 59 11.47 -8.61 5.40
C THR A 59 10.02 -9.01 5.16
N ARG A 60 9.43 -8.80 3.97
CA ARG A 60 8.07 -9.29 3.70
C ARG A 60 7.87 -9.82 2.28
N LEU A 61 7.53 -11.10 2.20
CA LEU A 61 6.78 -11.68 1.08
C LEU A 61 5.35 -11.14 1.14
N GLY A 62 5.05 -10.10 0.35
CA GLY A 62 3.75 -9.43 0.37
C GLY A 62 3.66 -8.32 -0.68
N VAL A 63 2.51 -7.65 -0.73
CA VAL A 63 2.37 -6.43 -1.54
C VAL A 63 2.95 -5.29 -0.71
N ASP A 64 3.88 -4.53 -1.27
CA ASP A 64 4.41 -3.32 -0.63
C ASP A 64 3.26 -2.34 -0.38
N THR A 65 3.16 -1.83 0.85
CA THR A 65 2.13 -0.87 1.24
C THR A 65 2.74 0.44 1.73
N ASP A 66 2.19 1.55 1.25
CA ASP A 66 2.36 2.89 1.83
C ASP A 66 1.21 3.18 2.81
N LEU A 67 1.44 4.15 3.70
CA LEU A 67 0.37 4.71 4.53
C LEU A 67 -0.26 5.92 3.83
N VAL A 68 -1.58 5.97 3.84
CA VAL A 68 -2.36 7.07 3.26
C VAL A 68 -3.27 7.66 4.33
N VAL A 69 -3.23 8.98 4.49
CA VAL A 69 -4.09 9.70 5.44
C VAL A 69 -5.17 10.46 4.66
N PRO A 70 -6.47 10.23 4.95
CA PRO A 70 -7.55 10.92 4.27
C PRO A 70 -7.65 12.37 4.74
N ARG A 71 -7.90 13.26 3.80
CA ARG A 71 -8.24 14.67 4.04
C ARG A 71 -9.56 14.98 3.36
N TYR A 72 -10.53 15.38 4.17
CA TYR A 72 -11.84 15.83 3.71
C TYR A 72 -11.81 17.35 3.59
N THR A 73 -12.53 17.90 2.61
CA THR A 73 -12.73 19.33 2.46
C THR A 73 -14.22 19.62 2.44
N ASP A 74 -14.70 20.49 3.32
CA ASP A 74 -16.11 20.86 3.35
C ASP A 74 -16.46 21.92 2.29
N GLU A 75 -17.75 22.27 2.19
CA GLU A 75 -18.25 23.27 1.23
C GLU A 75 -17.68 24.68 1.46
N HIS A 76 -17.13 24.95 2.65
CA HIS A 76 -16.51 26.22 3.01
C HIS A 76 -14.98 26.20 2.80
N GLY A 77 -14.43 25.09 2.31
CA GLY A 77 -13.01 24.92 2.07
C GLY A 77 -12.19 24.56 3.31
N HIS A 78 -12.83 24.27 4.46
CA HIS A 78 -12.10 23.81 5.63
C HIS A 78 -11.67 22.36 5.46
N GLN A 79 -10.47 22.06 5.96
CA GLN A 79 -9.86 20.74 5.85
C GLN A 79 -10.02 19.97 7.16
N TRP A 80 -10.43 18.70 7.03
CA TRP A 80 -10.75 17.82 8.14
C TRP A 80 -10.02 16.49 7.99
N LEU A 81 -9.50 15.96 9.10
CA LEU A 81 -8.93 14.62 9.18
C LEU A 81 -10.03 13.56 9.35
N ARG A 82 -11.08 13.90 10.10
CA ARG A 82 -12.31 13.12 10.23
C ARG A 82 -13.49 14.08 10.11
N HIS A 83 -14.48 13.68 9.34
CA HIS A 83 -15.68 14.46 9.06
C HIS A 83 -16.92 13.56 9.23
N GLY A 84 -17.78 13.87 10.20
CA GLY A 84 -19.00 13.11 10.43
C GLY A 84 -19.78 13.59 11.66
N PRO A 85 -21.04 13.17 11.82
CA PRO A 85 -21.93 13.67 12.88
C PRO A 85 -21.45 13.36 14.30
N GLN A 86 -20.49 12.45 14.48
CA GLN A 86 -20.01 12.00 15.78
C GLN A 86 -18.63 12.54 16.16
N GLU A 87 -17.80 12.95 15.20
CA GLU A 87 -16.46 13.45 15.47
C GLU A 87 -15.98 14.36 14.33
N TRP A 88 -15.62 15.60 14.69
CA TRP A 88 -14.99 16.55 13.78
C TRP A 88 -13.58 16.80 14.27
N MET A 89 -12.60 16.41 13.46
CA MET A 89 -11.20 16.65 13.78
C MET A 89 -10.55 17.47 12.68
N PRO A 90 -10.09 18.70 12.98
CA PRO A 90 -9.50 19.57 11.98
C PRO A 90 -8.21 18.97 11.44
N TRP A 91 -7.93 19.22 10.17
CA TRP A 91 -6.65 18.86 9.58
C TRP A 91 -5.52 19.62 10.29
N PRO A 92 -4.39 18.97 10.63
CA PRO A 92 -3.29 19.65 11.29
C PRO A 92 -2.61 20.63 10.32
N GLU A 93 -2.82 21.92 10.55
CA GLU A 93 -2.09 22.98 9.86
C GLU A 93 -0.64 23.05 10.39
N GLY A 94 0.31 22.70 9.53
CA GLY A 94 1.74 22.69 9.87
C GLY A 94 2.19 21.42 10.57
N ARG A 95 3.07 21.56 11.57
CA ARG A 95 3.67 20.40 12.25
C ARG A 95 2.74 19.87 13.34
N PRO A 96 2.18 18.65 13.22
CA PRO A 96 1.27 18.11 14.21
C PRO A 96 2.01 17.85 15.54
N LYS A 97 1.34 18.08 16.67
CA LYS A 97 1.87 17.70 17.99
C LYS A 97 1.95 16.17 18.09
N LYS A 98 2.90 15.64 18.87
CA LYS A 98 3.10 14.18 19.04
C LYS A 98 1.80 13.43 19.37
N ARG A 99 0.96 14.02 20.22
CA ARG A 99 -0.34 13.45 20.60
C ARG A 99 -1.31 13.34 19.42
N VAL A 100 -1.39 14.36 18.56
CA VAL A 100 -2.23 14.35 17.34
C VAL A 100 -1.72 13.31 16.34
N VAL A 101 -0.41 13.12 16.28
CA VAL A 101 0.17 12.05 15.45
C VAL A 101 -0.26 10.67 15.94
N GLN A 102 -0.09 10.40 17.23
CA GLN A 102 -0.33 9.08 17.81
C GLN A 102 -1.81 8.73 17.93
N ASP A 103 -2.64 9.66 18.41
CA ASP A 103 -4.04 9.39 18.77
C ASP A 103 -5.01 9.58 17.59
N ALA A 104 -4.54 10.12 16.46
CA ALA A 104 -5.44 10.61 15.41
C ALA A 104 -4.93 10.32 13.99
N LEU A 105 -3.73 10.78 13.63
CA LEU A 105 -3.21 10.58 12.27
C LEU A 105 -2.86 9.13 11.98
N VAL A 106 -2.25 8.42 12.94
CA VAL A 106 -1.96 6.98 12.81
C VAL A 106 -3.26 6.18 12.72
N ASP A 107 -4.25 6.51 13.55
CA ASP A 107 -5.56 5.84 13.56
C ASP A 107 -6.37 6.09 12.28
N ALA A 108 -6.21 7.25 11.65
CA ALA A 108 -6.84 7.57 10.38
C ALA A 108 -6.08 7.01 9.17
N ALA A 109 -4.83 6.54 9.35
CA ALA A 109 -4.01 6.09 8.25
C ALA A 109 -4.44 4.71 7.74
N LEU A 110 -4.55 4.60 6.42
CA LEU A 110 -4.92 3.37 5.71
C LEU A 110 -3.68 2.76 5.05
N PRO A 111 -3.43 1.45 5.21
CA PRO A 111 -2.41 0.76 4.44
C PRO A 111 -2.91 0.55 3.01
N VAL A 112 -2.18 1.07 2.02
CA VAL A 112 -2.56 1.00 0.61
C VAL A 112 -1.39 0.47 -0.20
N ALA A 113 -1.65 -0.46 -1.13
CA ALA A 113 -0.61 -1.00 -1.99
C ALA A 113 0.10 0.13 -2.76
N VAL A 114 1.44 0.12 -2.76
CA VAL A 114 2.29 1.18 -3.32
C VAL A 114 1.92 1.50 -4.78
N GLN A 115 1.50 0.50 -5.54
CA GLN A 115 1.05 0.67 -6.93
C GLN A 115 -0.11 1.68 -7.08
N HIS A 116 -0.95 1.85 -6.06
CA HIS A 116 -2.08 2.79 -6.07
C HIS A 116 -1.71 4.14 -5.44
N THR A 117 -0.70 4.19 -4.58
CA THR A 117 -0.28 5.43 -3.90
C THR A 117 0.71 6.27 -4.69
N ARG A 118 1.38 5.69 -5.70
CA ARG A 118 2.36 6.39 -6.56
C ARG A 118 1.81 7.65 -7.24
N LEU A 119 0.50 7.71 -7.47
CA LEU A 119 -0.17 8.85 -8.10
C LEU A 119 -0.62 9.91 -7.09
N LEU A 120 -0.55 9.59 -5.80
CA LEU A 120 -0.71 10.57 -4.74
C LEU A 120 0.57 11.41 -4.66
N GLY A 121 0.43 12.68 -4.28
CA GLY A 121 1.56 13.59 -4.13
C GLY A 121 2.60 13.10 -3.13
N ASP A 122 3.70 13.84 -3.03
CA ASP A 122 4.75 13.53 -2.07
C ASP A 122 4.25 13.64 -0.62
N PRO A 123 4.83 12.87 0.32
CA PRO A 123 4.55 13.00 1.73
C PRO A 123 4.71 14.45 2.23
N PRO A 124 3.83 14.94 3.12
CA PRO A 124 4.01 16.27 3.71
C PRO A 124 5.34 16.36 4.46
N SER A 125 6.18 17.32 4.09
CA SER A 125 7.52 17.51 4.70
C SER A 125 7.47 17.73 6.22
N ALA A 126 6.39 18.33 6.71
CA ALA A 126 6.12 18.53 8.14
C ALA A 126 6.01 17.21 8.93
N TRP A 127 5.80 16.07 8.26
CA TRP A 127 5.63 14.76 8.87
C TRP A 127 6.89 13.89 8.88
N SER A 128 7.93 14.30 8.16
CA SER A 128 9.20 13.57 7.99
C SER A 128 9.86 13.06 9.28
N ARG A 129 9.59 13.70 10.42
CA ARG A 129 10.17 13.33 11.74
C ARG A 129 9.34 12.32 12.53
N TYR A 130 8.17 11.93 12.03
CA TYR A 130 7.29 10.97 12.70
C TYR A 130 7.43 9.63 11.98
N GLY A 131 8.20 8.70 12.55
CA GLY A 131 8.59 7.45 11.90
C GLY A 131 7.49 6.78 11.06
N PRO A 132 6.32 6.46 11.62
CA PRO A 132 5.23 5.84 10.88
C PRO A 132 4.61 6.71 9.78
N LEU A 133 4.65 8.04 9.90
CA LEU A 133 4.01 8.97 8.97
C LEU A 133 5.00 9.69 8.04
N ALA A 134 6.29 9.42 8.17
CA ALA A 134 7.33 10.12 7.43
C ALA A 134 7.18 9.92 5.90
N SER A 135 6.70 8.75 5.50
CA SER A 135 6.36 8.39 4.12
C SER A 135 4.86 8.45 3.82
N ALA A 136 4.02 8.86 4.78
CA ALA A 136 2.58 8.84 4.59
C ALA A 136 2.15 9.91 3.57
N ARG A 137 1.30 9.51 2.64
CA ARG A 137 0.74 10.39 1.60
C ARG A 137 -0.65 10.86 2.00
N VAL A 138 -1.09 11.96 1.40
CA VAL A 138 -2.42 12.51 1.64
C VAL A 138 -3.36 12.08 0.50
N LEU A 139 -4.53 11.55 0.87
CA LEU A 139 -5.63 11.31 -0.03
C LEU A 139 -6.67 12.41 0.17
N ASP A 140 -6.86 13.25 -0.84
CA ASP A 140 -7.94 14.23 -0.85
C ASP A 140 -9.24 13.51 -1.24
N VAL A 141 -10.10 13.26 -0.26
CA VAL A 141 -11.35 12.50 -0.44
C VAL A 141 -12.31 13.25 -1.36
N GLY A 142 -12.94 12.53 -2.28
CA GLY A 142 -13.83 13.07 -3.30
C GLY A 142 -13.10 13.70 -4.50
N SER A 143 -11.77 13.78 -4.49
CA SER A 143 -11.00 14.30 -5.62
C SER A 143 -10.84 13.26 -6.75
N GLY A 144 -10.97 11.97 -6.43
CA GLY A 144 -10.63 10.87 -7.34
C GLY A 144 -9.17 10.87 -7.83
N ARG A 145 -8.27 11.64 -7.19
CA ARG A 145 -6.90 11.81 -7.64
C ARG A 145 -6.16 10.48 -7.62
N GLY A 146 -5.50 10.15 -8.72
CA GLY A 146 -4.79 8.87 -8.86
C GLY A 146 -5.73 7.67 -8.99
N GLY A 147 -7.02 7.89 -9.26
CA GLY A 147 -8.01 6.82 -9.36
C GLY A 147 -8.28 6.13 -8.02
N LEU A 148 -7.97 6.80 -6.91
CA LEU A 148 -8.21 6.33 -5.55
C LEU A 148 -9.19 7.27 -4.87
N ASP A 149 -10.17 6.71 -4.17
CA ASP A 149 -11.09 7.50 -3.35
C ASP A 149 -11.53 6.70 -2.12
N LEU A 150 -12.17 7.39 -1.18
CA LEU A 150 -12.71 6.78 0.03
C LEU A 150 -14.24 6.91 0.02
N ASP A 151 -14.90 5.76 -0.09
CA ASP A 151 -16.35 5.63 -0.01
C ASP A 151 -16.75 5.24 1.41
N ASP A 152 -17.84 5.83 1.93
CA ASP A 152 -18.27 5.64 3.31
C ASP A 152 -18.76 4.21 3.60
N GLU A 153 -19.26 3.49 2.60
CA GLU A 153 -19.77 2.12 2.75
C GLU A 153 -18.73 1.07 2.33
N LEU A 154 -18.02 1.32 1.23
CA LEU A 154 -17.09 0.37 0.62
C LEU A 154 -15.64 0.54 1.11
N GLY A 155 -15.34 1.64 1.80
CA GLY A 155 -13.99 2.00 2.19
C GLY A 155 -13.17 2.46 0.99
N LEU A 156 -11.88 2.09 0.94
CA LEU A 156 -10.97 2.55 -0.09
C LEU A 156 -11.31 1.90 -1.44
N VAL A 157 -11.68 2.71 -2.43
CA VAL A 157 -12.08 2.26 -3.75
C VAL A 157 -11.07 2.72 -4.81
N THR A 158 -10.90 1.88 -5.83
CA THR A 158 -10.17 2.26 -7.04
C THR A 158 -11.15 2.48 -8.18
N SER A 159 -11.10 3.65 -8.80
CA SER A 159 -11.98 4.01 -9.91
C SER A 159 -11.51 3.29 -11.18
N THR A 160 -11.97 2.06 -11.38
CA THR A 160 -11.74 1.34 -12.64
C THR A 160 -12.69 1.87 -13.72
N GLY A 161 -12.31 3.00 -14.32
CA GLY A 161 -12.87 3.48 -15.59
C GLY A 161 -14.18 4.26 -15.49
N ARG A 162 -14.07 5.60 -15.41
CA ARG A 162 -15.08 6.45 -16.06
C ARG A 162 -14.83 6.31 -17.56
N LYS A 163 -15.62 5.46 -18.22
CA LYS A 163 -15.76 5.49 -19.67
C LYS A 163 -16.53 6.78 -19.97
N ASP A 164 -15.81 7.86 -20.26
CA ASP A 164 -16.41 9.06 -20.83
C ASP A 164 -17.17 8.59 -22.08
N THR A 165 -18.49 8.60 -21.98
CA THR A 165 -19.37 8.39 -23.12
C THR A 165 -19.69 9.79 -23.61
N PRO A 166 -19.44 10.10 -24.90
CA PRO A 166 -19.50 11.45 -25.45
C PRO A 166 -20.89 12.09 -25.33
#